data_AF-A0A1N6S683-F1
#
_entry.id   AF-A0A1N6S683-F1
#
_cell.length_a   1.000
_cell.length_b   1.000
_cell.length_c   1.000
_cell.angle_alpha   90.00
_cell.angle_beta   90.00
_cell.angle_gamma   90.00
#
_symmetry.space_group_name_H-M   'P 1'
#
loop_
_entity.id
_entity.type
_entity.pdbx_description
1 polymer ?
#
loop_
_entity_poly.entity_id
_entity_poly.type
_entity_poly.pdbx_seq_one_letter_code
_entity_poly.pdbx_strand_id
1 'polypeptide(L)'
;MGALSLLDQADAVGRGVALLLLLMSVASWVTLLWKAWTLRGGAGRLARAVALFWQAPDVGEGVARLAGLDPRRHVLPLAQAVQSVPARTLPDTLQALGQPQAPLTRALRDALQAVLRQLQAGQILLATIGATAPFVGLLGTVWGIHGALVSIAGQAGGFTIDKVAGPVGEALIMTAFGLAVALPAVAAYNVFGRIIGHMEAELEGFAHDLLAVFAPEPATAPLPPARPMPVTA
;
A
#
# COMPACT_ATOMS: atom_id res chain seq x y z
N MET A 1 -6.24 3.84 41.32
CA MET A 1 -4.77 3.86 41.27
C MET A 1 -4.39 3.90 39.79
N GLY A 2 -3.74 4.98 39.34
CA GLY A 2 -3.69 5.35 37.93
C GLY A 2 -2.63 4.59 37.13
N ALA A 3 -2.78 4.59 35.79
CA ALA A 3 -1.80 4.02 34.85
C ALA A 3 -0.35 4.51 35.08
N LEU A 4 -0.18 5.67 35.73
CA LEU A 4 1.11 6.24 36.11
C LEU A 4 1.79 5.51 37.28
N SER A 5 1.05 4.96 38.26
CA SER A 5 1.66 4.17 39.34
C SER A 5 2.10 2.78 38.88
N LEU A 6 1.48 2.25 37.83
CA LEU A 6 1.88 1.00 37.16
C LEU A 6 3.19 1.18 36.39
N LEU A 7 3.39 2.33 35.75
CA LEU A 7 4.65 2.67 35.10
C LEU A 7 5.78 2.76 36.13
N ASP A 8 5.53 3.31 37.32
CA ASP A 8 6.57 3.51 38.34
C ASP A 8 7.11 2.19 38.95
N GLN A 9 6.31 1.12 38.97
CA GLN A 9 6.72 -0.23 39.43
C GLN A 9 7.15 -1.18 38.31
N ALA A 10 6.85 -0.85 37.04
CA ALA A 10 7.23 -1.69 35.91
C ALA A 10 8.74 -1.62 35.65
N ASP A 11 9.36 -2.78 35.55
CA ASP A 11 10.74 -2.97 35.10
C ASP A 11 10.98 -2.30 33.73
N ALA A 12 12.22 -1.90 33.42
CA ALA A 12 12.55 -1.13 32.21
C ALA A 12 12.02 -1.76 30.90
N VAL A 13 12.02 -3.09 30.83
CA VAL A 13 11.48 -3.87 29.71
C VAL A 13 9.97 -3.69 29.56
N GLY A 14 9.20 -3.74 30.66
CA GLY A 14 7.75 -3.59 30.65
C GLY A 14 7.32 -2.20 30.16
N ARG A 15 8.02 -1.15 30.61
CA ARG A 15 7.80 0.23 30.11
C ARG A 15 8.11 0.36 28.62
N GLY A 16 9.19 -0.28 28.16
CA GLY A 16 9.57 -0.31 26.75
C GLY A 16 8.50 -0.98 25.87
N VAL A 17 7.99 -2.13 26.29
CA VAL A 17 6.91 -2.85 25.58
C VAL A 17 5.62 -2.00 25.54
N ALA A 18 5.23 -1.40 26.66
CA ALA A 18 4.05 -0.54 26.74
C ALA A 18 4.16 0.68 25.81
N LEU A 19 5.33 1.34 25.79
CA LEU A 19 5.61 2.48 24.92
C LEU A 19 5.57 2.05 23.44
N LEU A 20 6.14 0.90 23.10
CA LEU A 20 6.10 0.37 21.74
C LEU A 20 4.66 0.10 21.28
N LEU A 21 3.83 -0.54 22.11
CA LEU A 21 2.42 -0.76 21.81
C LEU A 21 1.66 0.55 21.61
N LEU A 22 1.95 1.57 22.44
CA LEU A 22 1.35 2.89 22.30
C LEU A 22 1.74 3.53 20.96
N LEU A 23 3.01 3.49 20.58
CA LEU A 23 3.50 4.02 19.30
C LEU A 23 2.85 3.28 18.11
N MET A 24 2.76 1.95 18.17
CA MET A 24 2.06 1.14 17.17
C MET A 24 0.57 1.51 17.08
N SER A 25 -0.09 1.73 18.22
CA SER A 25 -1.50 2.15 18.26
C SER A 25 -1.70 3.49 17.56
N VAL A 26 -0.91 4.50 17.92
CA VAL A 26 -1.00 5.85 17.33
C VAL A 26 -0.72 5.79 15.83
N ALA A 27 0.35 5.10 15.42
CA ALA A 27 0.69 4.95 14.01
C ALA A 27 -0.42 4.22 13.20
N SER A 28 -1.02 3.18 13.79
CA SER A 28 -2.15 2.46 13.19
C SER A 28 -3.36 3.38 13.01
N TRP A 29 -3.77 4.10 14.05
CA TRP A 29 -4.92 5.00 13.99
C TRP A 29 -4.71 6.16 13.02
N VAL A 30 -3.54 6.79 13.03
CA VAL A 30 -3.21 7.88 12.09
C VAL A 30 -3.28 7.39 10.66
N THR A 31 -2.65 6.24 10.35
CA THR A 31 -2.69 5.68 9.00
C THR A 31 -4.09 5.22 8.59
N LEU A 32 -4.85 4.63 9.51
CA LEU A 32 -6.23 4.22 9.28
C LEU A 32 -7.11 5.42 8.90
N LEU A 33 -7.10 6.49 9.69
CA LEU A 33 -7.95 7.66 9.46
C LEU A 33 -7.54 8.42 8.21
N TRP A 34 -6.25 8.67 8.03
CA TRP A 34 -5.71 9.33 6.84
C TRP A 34 -6.08 8.55 5.56
N LYS A 35 -5.91 7.22 5.58
CA LYS A 35 -6.18 6.36 4.43
C LYS A 35 -7.68 6.17 4.20
N ALA A 36 -8.49 6.12 5.25
CA ALA A 36 -9.94 6.11 5.14
C ALA A 36 -10.46 7.37 4.43
N TRP A 37 -9.99 8.56 4.83
CA TRP A 37 -10.36 9.81 4.16
C TRP A 37 -9.80 9.86 2.73
N THR A 38 -8.60 9.35 2.51
CA THR A 38 -7.99 9.30 1.18
C THR A 38 -8.73 8.34 0.25
N LEU A 39 -9.11 7.15 0.67
CA LEU A 39 -9.80 6.20 -0.21
C LEU A 39 -11.31 6.46 -0.31
N ARG A 40 -11.89 7.33 0.54
CA ARG A 40 -13.33 7.62 0.55
C ARG A 40 -13.81 8.14 -0.80
N GLY A 41 -14.63 7.35 -1.49
CA GLY A 41 -15.13 7.67 -2.83
C GLY A 41 -14.05 7.70 -3.92
N GLY A 42 -12.87 7.12 -3.66
CA GLY A 42 -11.74 7.07 -4.60
C GLY A 42 -12.07 6.32 -5.88
N ALA A 43 -12.53 5.07 -5.76
CA ALA A 43 -12.92 4.23 -6.91
C ALA A 43 -14.01 4.90 -7.76
N GLY A 44 -15.06 5.44 -7.15
CA GLY A 44 -16.10 6.14 -7.90
C GLY A 44 -15.63 7.44 -8.56
N ARG A 45 -14.57 8.10 -8.05
CA ARG A 45 -13.95 9.26 -8.73
C ARG A 45 -13.04 8.80 -9.87
N LEU A 46 -12.33 7.69 -9.69
CA LEU A 46 -11.48 7.07 -10.70
C LEU A 46 -12.29 6.74 -11.97
N ALA A 47 -13.42 6.04 -11.81
CA ALA A 47 -14.29 5.67 -12.94
C ALA A 47 -14.84 6.87 -13.70
N ARG A 48 -15.22 7.92 -12.97
CA ARG A 48 -15.67 9.18 -13.58
C ARG A 48 -14.55 9.89 -14.31
N ALA A 49 -13.35 9.91 -13.75
CA ALA A 49 -12.18 10.53 -14.38
C ALA A 49 -11.79 9.80 -15.68
N VAL A 50 -11.75 8.46 -15.66
CA VAL A 50 -11.50 7.63 -16.85
C VAL A 50 -12.58 7.88 -17.92
N ALA A 51 -13.86 7.86 -17.55
CA ALA A 51 -14.96 8.11 -18.49
C ALA A 51 -14.87 9.52 -19.12
N LEU A 52 -14.51 10.53 -18.34
CA LEU A 52 -14.38 11.91 -18.84
C LEU A 52 -13.19 12.10 -19.76
N PHE A 53 -12.08 11.39 -19.52
CA PHE A 53 -10.94 11.38 -20.43
C PHE A 53 -11.34 10.84 -21.81
N TRP A 54 -12.05 9.71 -21.85
CA TRP A 54 -12.50 9.10 -23.12
C TRP A 54 -13.58 9.90 -23.86
N GLN A 55 -14.25 10.84 -23.19
CA GLN A 55 -15.21 11.76 -23.81
C GLN A 55 -14.55 13.05 -24.34
N ALA A 56 -13.24 13.23 -24.17
CA ALA A 56 -12.53 14.37 -24.72
C ALA A 56 -12.20 14.16 -26.21
N PRO A 57 -12.20 15.23 -27.02
CA PRO A 57 -11.92 15.13 -28.46
C PRO A 57 -10.44 14.82 -28.76
N ASP A 58 -9.54 15.17 -27.84
CA ASP A 58 -8.11 14.86 -27.93
C ASP A 58 -7.47 14.66 -26.54
N VAL A 59 -6.24 14.12 -26.53
CA VAL A 59 -5.49 13.79 -25.31
C VAL A 59 -5.12 15.04 -24.50
N GLY A 60 -4.87 16.17 -25.17
CA GLY A 60 -4.56 17.45 -24.53
C GLY A 60 -5.74 17.97 -23.73
N GLU A 61 -6.93 18.00 -24.34
CA GLU A 61 -8.16 18.39 -23.67
C GLU A 61 -8.56 17.37 -22.58
N GLY A 62 -8.36 16.06 -22.82
CA GLY A 62 -8.58 15.02 -21.83
C GLY A 62 -7.74 15.24 -20.56
N VAL A 63 -6.45 15.54 -20.71
CA VAL A 63 -5.55 15.86 -19.59
C VAL A 63 -5.98 17.15 -18.88
N ALA A 64 -6.39 18.18 -19.61
CA ALA A 64 -6.89 19.43 -19.01
C ALA A 64 -8.16 19.21 -18.18
N ARG A 65 -9.11 18.40 -18.67
CA ARG A 65 -10.35 18.05 -17.95
C ARG A 65 -10.06 17.21 -16.69
N LEU A 66 -9.03 16.38 -16.71
CA LEU A 66 -8.59 15.60 -15.54
C LEU A 66 -8.00 16.46 -14.42
N ALA A 67 -7.34 17.58 -14.74
CA ALA A 67 -6.67 18.42 -13.75
C ALA A 67 -7.61 18.96 -12.65
N GLY A 68 -8.90 19.14 -12.96
CA GLY A 68 -9.93 19.59 -11.99
C GLY A 68 -10.60 18.47 -11.19
N LEU A 69 -10.58 17.22 -11.67
CA LEU A 69 -11.35 16.10 -11.10
C LEU A 69 -10.49 15.00 -10.48
N ASP A 70 -9.19 15.02 -10.75
CA ASP A 70 -8.20 14.12 -10.18
C ASP A 70 -7.17 14.87 -9.31
N PRO A 71 -7.60 15.49 -8.19
CA PRO A 71 -6.70 16.25 -7.31
C PRO A 71 -5.61 15.37 -6.67
N ARG A 72 -5.81 14.05 -6.67
CA ARG A 72 -4.85 13.08 -6.13
C ARG A 72 -3.97 12.43 -7.20
N ARG A 73 -4.13 12.83 -8.47
CA ARG A 73 -3.28 12.41 -9.60
C ARG A 73 -3.20 10.89 -9.75
N HIS A 74 -4.33 10.20 -9.62
CA HIS A 74 -4.37 8.75 -9.87
C HIS A 74 -4.44 8.40 -11.37
N VAL A 75 -5.17 9.19 -12.17
CA VAL A 75 -5.36 8.99 -13.62
C VAL A 75 -4.45 9.89 -14.43
N LEU A 76 -4.27 11.13 -13.96
CA LEU A 76 -3.54 12.18 -14.66
C LEU A 76 -2.13 11.76 -15.13
N PRO A 77 -1.30 11.04 -14.32
CA PRO A 77 0.03 10.63 -14.75
C PRO A 77 0.02 9.66 -15.94
N LEU A 78 -0.98 8.78 -16.02
CA LEU A 78 -1.11 7.83 -17.14
C LEU A 78 -1.49 8.57 -18.42
N ALA A 79 -2.44 9.51 -18.34
CA ALA A 79 -2.82 10.35 -19.48
C ALA A 79 -1.67 11.25 -19.95
N GLN A 80 -0.86 11.78 -19.03
CA GLN A 80 0.35 12.55 -19.35
C GLN A 80 1.46 11.69 -19.97
N ALA A 81 1.57 10.42 -19.59
CA ALA A 81 2.56 9.51 -20.16
C ALA A 81 2.38 9.37 -21.68
N VAL A 82 1.15 9.42 -22.20
CA VAL A 82 0.88 9.40 -23.65
C VAL A 82 1.50 10.61 -24.36
N GLN A 83 1.43 11.80 -23.76
CA GLN A 83 2.01 13.02 -24.33
C GLN A 83 3.54 13.06 -24.22
N SER A 84 4.11 12.29 -23.29
CA SER A 84 5.55 12.29 -23.02
C SER A 84 6.38 11.51 -24.05
N VAL A 85 5.74 10.68 -24.87
CA VAL A 85 6.41 9.83 -25.86
C VAL A 85 6.41 10.54 -27.21
N PRO A 86 7.59 10.92 -27.75
CA PRO A 86 7.67 11.50 -29.08
C PRO A 86 7.20 10.50 -30.13
N ALA A 87 6.45 10.97 -31.14
CA ALA A 87 5.98 10.13 -32.26
C ALA A 87 7.11 9.47 -33.09
N ARG A 88 8.36 9.89 -32.90
CA ARG A 88 9.56 9.28 -33.47
C ARG A 88 10.72 9.30 -32.46
N THR A 89 11.11 8.14 -31.97
CA THR A 89 12.41 7.95 -31.32
C THR A 89 13.52 7.99 -32.38
N LEU A 90 14.51 8.87 -32.18
CA LEU A 90 15.72 8.95 -33.01
C LEU A 90 16.50 7.62 -32.98
N PRO A 91 17.22 7.25 -34.05
CA PRO A 91 17.81 5.90 -34.21
C PRO A 91 18.95 5.55 -33.24
N ASP A 92 19.52 6.53 -32.52
CA ASP A 92 20.87 6.40 -31.95
C ASP A 92 20.93 5.89 -30.49
N THR A 93 19.92 5.18 -29.99
CA THR A 93 19.94 4.62 -28.64
C THR A 93 19.61 3.12 -28.63
N LEU A 94 20.17 2.37 -27.67
CA LEU A 94 19.77 0.96 -27.43
C LEU A 94 18.25 0.83 -27.19
N GLN A 95 17.62 1.91 -26.73
CA GLN A 95 16.18 2.00 -26.51
C GLN A 95 15.39 2.05 -27.83
N ALA A 96 15.98 2.58 -28.90
CA ALA A 96 15.42 2.62 -30.25
C ALA A 96 15.57 1.29 -31.02
N LEU A 97 16.40 0.36 -30.54
CA LEU A 97 16.50 -1.01 -31.09
C LEU A 97 15.31 -1.91 -30.72
N GLY A 98 14.45 -1.45 -29.79
CA GLY A 98 13.24 -2.17 -29.37
C GLY A 98 12.05 -1.98 -30.31
N GLN A 99 10.94 -2.67 -30.03
CA GLN A 99 9.70 -2.47 -30.76
C GLN A 99 9.18 -1.03 -30.63
N PRO A 100 8.51 -0.47 -31.66
CA PRO A 100 8.04 0.92 -31.67
C PRO A 100 7.04 1.26 -30.55
N GLN A 101 6.35 0.25 -30.02
CA GLN A 101 5.44 0.36 -28.88
C GLN A 101 6.13 0.35 -27.50
N ALA A 102 7.39 -0.09 -27.43
CA ALA A 102 8.14 -0.23 -26.17
C ALA A 102 8.29 1.08 -25.35
N PRO A 103 8.47 2.27 -25.95
CA PRO A 103 8.55 3.53 -25.20
C PRO A 103 7.25 3.87 -24.46
N LEU A 104 6.10 3.73 -25.12
CA LEU A 104 4.79 4.01 -24.53
C LEU A 104 4.42 2.99 -23.45
N THR A 105 4.66 1.70 -23.70
CA THR A 105 4.44 0.66 -22.69
C THR A 105 5.27 0.93 -21.42
N ARG A 106 6.52 1.36 -21.56
CA ARG A 106 7.39 1.70 -20.41
C ARG A 106 6.86 2.94 -19.67
N ALA A 107 6.54 4.01 -20.39
CA ALA A 107 6.03 5.24 -19.78
C ALA A 107 4.72 5.00 -19.00
N LEU A 108 3.78 4.25 -19.58
CA LEU A 108 2.53 3.87 -18.92
C LEU A 108 2.77 2.98 -17.70
N ARG A 109 3.67 1.98 -17.81
CA ARG A 109 4.02 1.12 -16.68
C ARG A 109 4.65 1.90 -15.53
N ASP A 110 5.56 2.81 -15.83
CA ASP A 110 6.26 3.60 -14.81
C ASP A 110 5.29 4.58 -14.13
N ALA A 111 4.37 5.19 -14.90
CA ALA A 111 3.29 6.02 -14.37
C ALA A 111 2.32 5.22 -13.49
N LEU A 112 1.86 4.06 -13.96
CA LEU A 112 1.00 3.14 -13.18
C LEU A 112 1.68 2.76 -11.86
N GLN A 113 2.93 2.30 -11.91
CA GLN A 113 3.67 1.92 -10.70
C GLN A 113 3.85 3.10 -9.73
N ALA A 114 4.04 4.32 -10.23
CA ALA A 114 4.12 5.50 -9.39
C ALA A 114 2.80 5.77 -8.65
N VAL A 115 1.66 5.59 -9.32
CA VAL A 115 0.33 5.73 -8.71
C VAL A 115 0.06 4.61 -7.71
N LEU A 116 0.36 3.35 -8.06
CA LEU A 116 0.18 2.21 -7.17
C LEU A 116 0.99 2.33 -5.88
N ARG A 117 2.24 2.82 -5.95
CA ARG A 117 3.05 3.12 -4.77
C ARG A 117 2.37 4.13 -3.84
N GLN A 118 1.71 5.14 -4.39
CA GLN A 118 0.97 6.13 -3.59
C GLN A 118 -0.28 5.51 -2.94
N LEU A 119 -1.04 4.70 -3.68
CA LEU A 119 -2.22 4.01 -3.16
C LEU A 119 -1.86 3.00 -2.05
N GLN A 120 -0.77 2.26 -2.22
CA GLN A 120 -0.28 1.26 -1.28
C GLN A 120 0.44 1.85 -0.06
N ALA A 121 0.71 3.16 -0.04
CA ALA A 121 1.36 3.83 1.08
C ALA A 121 0.64 3.54 2.41
N GLY A 122 1.40 3.15 3.43
CA GLY A 122 0.89 2.80 4.75
C GLY A 122 0.24 1.40 4.86
N GLN A 123 0.06 0.65 3.77
CA GLN A 123 -0.41 -0.76 3.87
C GLN A 123 0.58 -1.66 4.57
N ILE A 124 1.87 -1.52 4.25
CA ILE A 124 2.93 -2.29 4.90
C ILE A 124 2.91 -2.03 6.40
N LEU A 125 2.77 -0.77 6.83
CA LEU A 125 2.72 -0.42 8.25
C LEU A 125 1.53 -1.08 8.96
N LEU A 126 0.32 -1.01 8.38
CA LEU A 126 -0.87 -1.65 8.94
C LEU A 126 -0.73 -3.18 9.01
N ALA A 127 -0.16 -3.79 7.96
CA ALA A 127 0.10 -5.23 7.92
C ALA A 127 1.11 -5.66 9.00
N THR A 128 2.23 -4.94 9.11
CA THR A 128 3.26 -5.22 10.10
C THR A 128 2.73 -5.03 11.52
N ILE A 129 2.03 -3.92 11.81
CA ILE A 129 1.44 -3.69 13.13
C ILE A 129 0.40 -4.77 13.46
N GLY A 130 -0.48 -5.08 12.51
CA GLY A 130 -1.50 -6.12 12.68
C GLY A 130 -0.91 -7.50 12.98
N ALA A 131 0.22 -7.84 12.35
CA ALA A 131 0.90 -9.12 12.57
C ALA A 131 1.75 -9.15 13.85
N THR A 132 2.36 -8.03 14.24
CA THR A 132 3.37 -8.01 15.32
C THR A 132 2.84 -7.54 16.68
N ALA A 133 1.82 -6.66 16.73
CA ALA A 133 1.29 -6.12 17.98
C ALA A 133 0.81 -7.20 18.98
N PRO A 134 0.16 -8.31 18.58
CA PRO A 134 -0.22 -9.37 19.52
C PRO A 134 0.99 -10.01 20.20
N PHE A 135 2.08 -10.22 19.46
CA PHE A 135 3.31 -10.81 19.98
C PHE A 135 4.06 -9.85 20.90
N VAL A 136 4.02 -8.54 20.61
CA VAL A 136 4.55 -7.51 21.51
C VAL A 136 3.77 -7.50 22.83
N GLY A 137 2.44 -7.61 22.77
CA GLY A 137 1.59 -7.77 23.97
C GLY A 137 1.93 -9.02 24.76
N LEU A 138 2.05 -10.17 24.09
CA LEU A 138 2.44 -11.44 24.69
C LEU A 138 3.80 -11.35 25.40
N LEU A 139 4.80 -10.73 24.76
CA LEU A 139 6.11 -10.48 25.37
C LEU A 139 5.97 -9.70 26.69
N GLY A 140 5.13 -8.66 26.70
CA GLY A 140 4.82 -7.89 27.90
C GLY A 140 4.25 -8.76 29.01
N THR A 141 3.36 -9.69 28.69
CA THR A 141 2.78 -10.60 29.69
C THR A 141 3.79 -11.60 30.23
N VAL A 142 4.65 -12.16 29.37
CA VAL A 142 5.67 -13.13 29.77
C VAL A 142 6.65 -12.47 30.72
N TRP A 143 7.09 -11.25 30.41
CA TRP A 143 8.00 -10.49 31.28
C TRP A 143 7.33 -10.09 32.61
N GLY A 144 6.07 -9.65 32.57
CA GLY A 144 5.31 -9.29 33.76
C GLY A 144 5.14 -10.47 34.72
N ILE A 145 4.76 -11.63 34.19
CA ILE A 145 4.64 -12.88 34.99
C ILE A 145 6.01 -13.31 35.53
N HIS A 146 7.08 -13.23 34.72
CA HIS A 146 8.44 -13.54 35.18
C HIS A 146 8.85 -12.64 36.37
N GLY A 147 8.69 -11.32 36.23
CA GLY A 147 9.01 -10.37 37.30
C GLY A 147 8.20 -10.61 38.59
N ALA A 148 6.91 -10.95 38.44
CA ALA A 148 6.06 -11.32 39.56
C ALA A 148 6.57 -12.57 40.30
N LEU A 149 6.94 -13.62 39.57
CA LEU A 149 7.43 -14.87 40.16
C LEU A 149 8.78 -14.68 40.87
N VAL A 150 9.69 -13.89 40.30
CA VAL A 150 10.98 -13.55 40.93
C VAL A 150 10.77 -12.77 42.24
N SER A 151 9.86 -11.80 42.24
CA SER A 151 9.53 -11.03 43.44
C SER A 151 8.97 -11.90 44.57
N ILE A 152 8.09 -12.85 44.23
CA ILE A 152 7.50 -13.78 45.21
C ILE A 152 8.54 -14.77 45.75
N ALA A 153 9.44 -15.25 44.89
CA ALA A 153 10.53 -16.15 45.30
C ALA A 153 11.51 -15.49 46.28
N GLY A 154 11.70 -14.17 46.20
CA GLY A 154 12.56 -13.39 47.10
C GLY A 154 11.93 -13.01 48.45
N GLN A 155 10.62 -13.20 48.63
CA GLN A 155 9.92 -12.82 49.87
C GLN A 155 9.85 -13.97 50.87
N ALA A 156 10.20 -13.69 52.13
CA ALA A 156 9.98 -14.63 53.24
C ALA A 156 8.47 -14.80 53.48
N GLY A 157 7.95 -16.02 53.30
CA GLY A 157 6.53 -16.34 53.52
C GLY A 157 5.86 -17.29 52.52
N GLY A 158 6.60 -17.80 51.53
CA GLY A 158 6.12 -18.85 50.62
C GLY A 158 5.15 -18.39 49.53
N PHE A 159 4.78 -19.32 48.65
CA PHE A 159 3.91 -19.10 47.50
C PHE A 159 2.43 -19.15 47.94
N THR A 160 1.72 -18.02 47.86
CA THR A 160 0.29 -17.91 48.16
C THR A 160 -0.44 -17.31 46.96
N ILE A 161 -1.65 -17.81 46.65
CA ILE A 161 -2.42 -17.43 45.46
C ILE A 161 -2.70 -15.93 45.41
N ASP A 162 -2.98 -15.31 46.56
CA ASP A 162 -3.30 -13.88 46.69
C ASP A 162 -2.12 -12.98 46.29
N LYS A 163 -0.87 -13.45 46.51
CA LYS A 163 0.34 -12.70 46.11
C LYS A 163 0.60 -12.77 44.61
N VAL A 164 0.08 -13.79 43.92
CA VAL A 164 0.30 -14.02 42.48
C VAL A 164 -0.81 -13.40 41.63
N ALA A 165 -2.05 -13.42 42.11
CA ALA A 165 -3.24 -13.05 41.32
C ALA A 165 -3.19 -11.61 40.81
N GLY A 166 -2.76 -10.65 41.62
CA GLY A 166 -2.64 -9.24 41.21
C GLY A 166 -1.64 -9.03 40.07
N PRO A 167 -0.34 -9.34 40.27
CA PRO A 167 0.68 -9.15 39.24
C PRO A 167 0.41 -9.92 37.93
N VAL A 168 -0.17 -11.13 38.02
CA VAL A 168 -0.56 -11.89 36.82
C VAL A 168 -1.72 -11.21 36.08
N GLY A 169 -2.71 -10.68 36.80
CA GLY A 169 -3.80 -9.90 36.22
C GLY A 169 -3.30 -8.64 35.49
N GLU A 170 -2.36 -7.91 36.09
CA GLU A 170 -1.72 -6.74 35.47
C GLU A 170 -0.94 -7.12 34.20
N ALA A 171 -0.23 -8.25 34.22
CA ALA A 171 0.45 -8.75 33.05
C ALA A 171 -0.53 -9.03 31.89
N LEU A 172 -1.67 -9.68 32.15
CA LEU A 172 -2.67 -10.01 31.11
C LEU A 172 -3.21 -8.80 30.34
N ILE A 173 -3.22 -7.61 30.96
CA ILE A 173 -3.65 -6.36 30.32
C ILE A 173 -2.77 -6.03 29.10
N MET A 174 -1.47 -6.36 29.11
CA MET A 174 -0.58 -6.09 27.97
C MET A 174 -0.96 -6.88 26.72
N THR A 175 -1.40 -8.14 26.86
CA THR A 175 -1.92 -8.92 25.73
C THR A 175 -3.22 -8.33 25.21
N ALA A 176 -4.12 -7.92 26.11
CA ALA A 176 -5.37 -7.28 25.71
C ALA A 176 -5.10 -5.99 24.90
N PHE A 177 -4.12 -5.18 25.29
CA PHE A 177 -3.69 -4.02 24.51
C PHE A 177 -3.08 -4.40 23.16
N GLY A 178 -2.21 -5.43 23.10
CA GLY A 178 -1.67 -5.93 21.84
C GLY A 178 -2.75 -6.31 20.84
N LEU A 179 -3.80 -6.99 21.31
CA LEU A 179 -4.97 -7.34 20.49
C LEU A 179 -5.81 -6.12 20.09
N ALA A 180 -6.03 -5.18 21.02
CA ALA A 180 -6.77 -3.95 20.75
C ALA A 180 -6.10 -3.08 19.68
N VAL A 181 -4.76 -3.12 19.58
CA VAL A 181 -4.00 -2.45 18.51
C VAL A 181 -4.04 -3.25 17.21
N ALA A 182 -3.92 -4.58 17.28
CA ALA A 182 -3.84 -5.43 16.10
C ALA A 182 -5.14 -5.51 15.30
N LEU A 183 -6.29 -5.69 15.98
CA LEU A 183 -7.60 -5.88 15.35
C LEU A 183 -7.96 -4.76 14.35
N PRO A 184 -7.95 -3.47 14.73
CA PRO A 184 -8.27 -2.40 13.77
C PRO A 184 -7.24 -2.31 12.64
N ALA A 185 -5.95 -2.58 12.92
CA ALA A 185 -4.90 -2.56 11.91
C ALA A 185 -5.12 -3.61 10.82
N VAL A 186 -5.41 -4.85 11.22
CA VAL A 186 -5.71 -5.97 10.30
C VAL A 186 -6.99 -5.72 9.52
N ALA A 187 -8.04 -5.23 10.18
CA ALA A 187 -9.30 -4.89 9.50
C ALA A 187 -9.08 -3.80 8.43
N ALA A 188 -8.37 -2.73 8.77
CA ALA A 188 -8.04 -1.65 7.86
C ALA A 188 -7.16 -2.10 6.69
N TYR A 189 -6.15 -2.95 6.94
CA TYR A 189 -5.33 -3.55 5.89
C TYR A 189 -6.19 -4.31 4.88
N ASN A 190 -7.06 -5.20 5.34
CA ASN A 190 -7.91 -6.01 4.46
C ASN A 190 -8.92 -5.17 3.65
N VAL A 191 -9.60 -4.22 4.31
CA VAL A 191 -10.61 -3.37 3.65
C VAL A 191 -9.94 -2.46 2.62
N PHE A 192 -8.86 -1.78 2.99
CA PHE A 192 -8.18 -0.89 2.06
C PHE A 192 -7.47 -1.63 0.94
N GLY A 193 -6.91 -2.82 1.21
CA GLY A 193 -6.32 -3.67 0.18
C GLY A 193 -7.34 -4.04 -0.90
N ARG A 194 -8.57 -4.38 -0.52
CA ARG A 194 -9.65 -4.66 -1.49
C ARG A 194 -10.01 -3.44 -2.34
N ILE A 195 -10.10 -2.26 -1.73
CA ILE A 195 -10.42 -1.01 -2.45
C ILE A 195 -9.28 -0.66 -3.41
N ILE A 196 -8.03 -0.77 -2.96
CA ILE A 196 -6.86 -0.51 -3.80
C ILE A 196 -6.80 -1.49 -4.96
N GLY A 197 -7.03 -2.78 -4.73
CA GLY A 197 -7.03 -3.78 -5.80
C GLY A 197 -8.08 -3.49 -6.89
N HIS A 198 -9.25 -2.95 -6.52
CA HIS A 198 -10.22 -2.49 -7.52
C HIS A 198 -9.72 -1.29 -8.31
N MET A 199 -9.12 -0.31 -7.64
CA MET A 199 -8.55 0.87 -8.30
C MET A 199 -7.35 0.51 -9.20
N GLU A 200 -6.53 -0.45 -8.78
CA GLU A 200 -5.41 -1.01 -9.55
C GLU A 200 -5.89 -1.65 -10.84
N ALA A 201 -6.88 -2.55 -10.76
CA ALA A 201 -7.46 -3.19 -11.94
C ALA A 201 -8.04 -2.16 -12.94
N GLU A 202 -8.66 -1.10 -12.41
CA GLU A 202 -9.23 -0.03 -13.24
C GLU A 202 -8.13 0.82 -13.91
N LEU A 203 -7.05 1.13 -13.21
CA LEU A 203 -5.89 1.83 -13.76
C LEU A 203 -5.13 0.98 -14.77
N GLU A 204 -5.00 -0.32 -14.53
CA GLU A 204 -4.41 -1.28 -15.48
C GLU A 204 -5.24 -1.36 -16.77
N GLY A 205 -6.56 -1.45 -16.64
CA GLY A 205 -7.47 -1.39 -17.79
C GLY A 205 -7.30 -0.09 -18.57
N PHE A 206 -7.28 1.05 -17.86
CA PHE A 206 -7.04 2.34 -18.50
C PHE A 206 -5.69 2.42 -19.21
N ALA A 207 -4.61 1.94 -18.59
CA ALA A 207 -3.29 1.87 -19.23
C ALA A 207 -3.28 0.99 -20.48
N HIS A 208 -4.00 -0.13 -20.45
CA HIS A 208 -4.14 -1.04 -21.59
C HIS A 208 -4.89 -0.36 -22.74
N ASP A 209 -6.00 0.31 -22.45
CA ASP A 209 -6.78 1.04 -23.45
C ASP A 209 -5.96 2.20 -24.08
N LEU A 210 -5.19 2.93 -23.26
CA LEU A 210 -4.28 3.96 -23.76
C LEU A 210 -3.23 3.36 -24.70
N LEU A 211 -2.65 2.21 -24.34
CA LEU A 211 -1.68 1.53 -25.20
C LEU A 211 -2.34 1.08 -26.51
N ALA A 212 -3.54 0.51 -26.47
CA ALA A 212 -4.24 0.04 -27.66
C ALA A 212 -4.60 1.17 -28.64
N VAL A 213 -4.95 2.35 -28.12
CA VAL A 213 -5.37 3.49 -28.95
C VAL A 213 -4.18 4.32 -29.45
N PHE A 214 -3.12 4.46 -28.64
CA PHE A 214 -2.02 5.40 -28.93
C PHE A 214 -0.68 4.72 -29.25
N ALA A 215 -0.57 3.39 -29.19
CA ALA A 215 0.63 2.71 -29.64
C ALA A 215 0.85 2.92 -31.14
N PRO A 216 2.08 3.23 -31.58
CA PRO A 216 2.40 3.25 -32.99
C PRO A 216 2.19 1.86 -33.60
N GLU A 217 1.50 1.79 -34.74
CA GLU A 217 1.41 0.56 -35.54
C GLU A 217 2.81 -0.01 -35.79
N PRO A 218 3.01 -1.33 -35.67
CA PRO A 218 4.26 -1.94 -36.08
C PRO A 218 4.45 -1.62 -37.56
N ALA A 219 5.60 -1.02 -37.91
CA ALA A 219 5.92 -0.74 -39.30
C ALA A 219 5.75 -2.02 -40.11
N THR A 220 4.73 -2.08 -40.97
CA THR A 220 4.56 -3.17 -41.93
C THR A 220 5.80 -3.16 -42.80
N ALA A 221 6.70 -4.12 -42.58
CA ALA A 221 7.85 -4.30 -43.46
C ALA A 221 7.33 -4.39 -44.89
N PRO A 222 7.89 -3.64 -45.86
CA PRO A 222 7.50 -3.77 -47.25
C PRO A 222 7.54 -5.25 -47.62
N LEU A 223 6.45 -5.77 -48.18
CA LEU A 223 6.43 -7.14 -48.66
C LEU A 223 7.64 -7.32 -49.59
N PRO A 224 8.47 -8.38 -49.41
CA PRO A 224 9.57 -8.63 -50.30
C PRO A 224 9.05 -8.64 -51.74
N PRO A 225 9.79 -8.06 -52.71
CA PRO A 225 9.35 -8.07 -54.10
C PRO A 225 9.04 -9.51 -54.52
N ALA A 226 7.87 -9.70 -55.14
CA ALA A 226 7.43 -11.01 -55.59
C ALA A 226 8.53 -11.64 -56.46
N ARG A 227 9.04 -12.80 -56.03
CA ARG A 227 10.01 -13.54 -56.84
C ARG A 227 9.29 -13.99 -58.12
N PRO A 228 9.84 -13.73 -59.32
CA PRO A 228 9.28 -14.29 -60.54
C PRO A 228 9.30 -15.81 -60.43
N MET A 229 8.15 -16.46 -60.61
CA MET A 229 8.08 -17.91 -60.65
C MET A 229 8.74 -18.41 -61.93
N PRO A 230 9.64 -19.40 -61.86
CA PRO A 230 10.16 -20.04 -63.07
C PRO A 230 9.01 -20.76 -63.77
N VAL A 231 8.63 -20.28 -64.95
CA VAL A 231 7.73 -21.00 -65.84
C VAL A 231 8.57 -22.10 -66.49
N THR A 232 8.47 -23.32 -65.99
CA THR A 232 8.98 -24.51 -66.69
C THR A 232 8.13 -24.70 -67.94
N ALA A 233 8.76 -24.50 -69.10
CA ALA A 233 8.22 -24.81 -70.42
C ALA A 233 8.22 -26.31 -70.68
#